data_AF-A0A2E0RSQ3-F1
#
_entry.id   AF-A0A2E0RSQ3-F1
#
_cell.length_a   1.000
_cell.length_b   1.000
_cell.length_c   1.000
_cell.angle_alpha   90.00
_cell.angle_beta   90.00
_cell.angle_gamma   90.00
#
_symmetry.space_group_name_H-M   'P 1'
#
loop_
_entity.id
_entity.type
_entity.pdbx_description
1 polymer ?
#
loop_
_entity_poly.entity_id
_entity_poly.type
_entity_poly.pdbx_seq_one_letter_code
_entity_poly.pdbx_strand_id
1 'polypeptide(L)'
;SPGDLLAITVHVDAPTGGADESLAADITIERLDVEPTASDDLIAAVRAAYDEWVAEPWLPVTGDEFVMWLCARRPEVLDATPPPLTELCEAVGLERLNGVVAHDDSVWRADLQRRRHFTIHSAVDDPDDRAVLVGAVDLLDDPESSADDIAPALAACHDAHLIDLLADVLVPHGLDPDAEHDPDLVDTPAHVFHLVRRALDAARRSKDVAAAEYLATVLWERAADPIAAERHLARALDTGSGLGPAIERMGWYRFDRGDARGAMKWWRQLEELPTAAESIESYLEPSSGPKLGRNDPCWCGSGRKFKQCHQKVVDLPALPDRVRWLSAKSAAWIDHAHPDVRATVVDLGAVRATGRVDVVLADLLDELPPDQVGAMFEAAFDDPIVLDAALHEGGWFDVFVRERAPLLPDDEQLLVAAWQTAERSVHEVVAFEHGANITLRDLATGDVVEVRERTLSKTVSERELYCARVVPDGAGNQILGGVFPVRPGKEQAVLELCRVRDARFLCAWVGQLYGPPTIESTPGLIDSMFDFEQVQAVIERLGEGADQDAIDAAMRTEFGRQAMAVWLDEEVPALGGVTPREAAADPTRRDQLERLLAELRRNQERSSAADGGLDPLYDVDELRRELGLD
;
A
#
# COMPACT_ATOMS: atom_id res chain seq x y z
N SER A 1 12.13 10.31 39.16
CA SER A 1 12.15 9.48 40.39
C SER A 1 12.19 8.03 39.96
N PRO A 2 12.73 7.09 40.76
CA PRO A 2 12.57 5.66 40.50
C PRO A 2 11.08 5.43 40.19
N GLY A 3 10.80 5.03 38.95
CA GLY A 3 9.52 5.23 38.29
C GLY A 3 8.46 4.27 38.80
N ASP A 4 7.19 4.58 38.54
CA ASP A 4 6.01 3.78 38.89
C ASP A 4 6.08 2.36 38.28
N LEU A 5 6.82 1.44 38.89
CA LEU A 5 6.86 0.04 38.48
C LEU A 5 5.49 -0.60 38.73
N LEU A 6 4.99 -1.32 37.73
CA LEU A 6 3.74 -2.07 37.81
C LEU A 6 4.06 -3.56 37.81
N ALA A 7 3.52 -4.29 38.79
CA ALA A 7 3.41 -5.74 38.73
C ALA A 7 2.12 -6.11 38.01
N ILE A 8 2.25 -6.90 36.94
CA ILE A 8 1.11 -7.48 36.22
C ILE A 8 1.10 -8.97 36.55
N THR A 9 0.02 -9.43 37.18
CA THR A 9 -0.19 -10.84 37.50
C THR A 9 -1.35 -11.36 36.66
N VAL A 10 -1.08 -12.41 35.88
CA VAL A 10 -2.09 -13.08 35.07
C VAL A 10 -2.37 -14.44 35.69
N HIS A 11 -3.58 -14.62 36.22
CA HIS A 11 -4.06 -15.93 36.64
C HIS A 11 -4.88 -16.54 35.51
N VAL A 12 -4.35 -17.61 34.91
CA VAL A 12 -5.07 -18.38 33.90
C VAL A 12 -5.70 -19.59 34.57
N ASP A 13 -6.98 -19.85 34.32
CA ASP A 13 -7.64 -21.06 34.81
C ASP A 13 -7.03 -22.31 34.16
N ALA A 14 -6.98 -23.42 34.90
CA ALA A 14 -6.48 -24.68 34.37
C ALA A 14 -7.36 -25.15 33.19
N PRO A 15 -6.78 -25.58 32.05
CA PRO A 15 -7.57 -26.04 30.91
C PRO A 15 -8.44 -27.23 31.31
N THR A 16 -9.76 -27.05 31.23
CA THR A 16 -10.74 -28.10 31.55
C THR A 16 -11.12 -28.97 30.35
N GLY A 17 -10.64 -28.68 29.14
CA GLY A 17 -11.01 -29.32 27.88
C GLY A 17 -9.91 -29.35 26.79
N GLY A 18 -10.27 -29.84 25.59
CA GLY A 18 -9.36 -30.03 24.44
C GLY A 18 -8.80 -28.72 23.84
N ALA A 19 -7.86 -28.84 22.91
CA ALA A 19 -6.93 -27.79 22.45
C ALA A 19 -7.54 -26.49 21.83
N ASP A 20 -8.86 -26.31 21.87
CA ASP A 20 -9.58 -25.23 21.18
C ASP A 20 -10.58 -24.46 22.08
N GLU A 21 -10.47 -24.58 23.42
CA GLU A 21 -11.28 -23.78 24.36
C GLU A 21 -10.57 -22.48 24.78
N SER A 22 -11.30 -21.36 24.73
CA SER A 22 -10.85 -20.07 25.24
C SER A 22 -10.64 -20.13 26.76
N LEU A 23 -9.41 -19.87 27.22
CA LEU A 23 -9.09 -19.84 28.65
C LEU A 23 -9.51 -18.51 29.27
N ALA A 24 -10.26 -18.56 30.36
CA ALA A 24 -10.50 -17.39 31.19
C ALA A 24 -9.20 -17.02 31.93
N ALA A 25 -8.88 -15.72 31.93
CA ALA A 25 -7.72 -15.19 32.64
C ALA A 25 -8.09 -13.92 33.40
N ASP A 26 -7.71 -13.88 34.68
CA ASP A 26 -7.81 -12.68 35.52
C ASP A 26 -6.47 -11.93 35.50
N ILE A 27 -6.51 -10.64 35.14
CA ILE A 27 -5.32 -9.77 35.12
C ILE A 27 -5.41 -8.79 36.29
N THR A 28 -4.41 -8.84 37.17
CA THR A 28 -4.24 -7.88 38.27
C THR A 28 -3.05 -6.98 37.98
N ILE A 29 -3.23 -5.66 38.14
CA ILE A 29 -2.17 -4.66 37.94
C ILE A 29 -1.98 -3.91 39.25
N GLU A 30 -0.81 -4.04 39.86
CA GLU A 30 -0.47 -3.42 41.14
C GLU A 30 0.73 -2.49 40.98
N ARG A 31 0.70 -1.31 41.61
CA ARG A 31 1.88 -0.45 41.67
C ARG A 31 2.80 -0.93 42.80
N LEU A 32 4.06 -1.13 42.48
CA LEU A 32 5.07 -1.53 43.46
C LEU A 32 5.60 -0.31 44.21
N ASP A 33 5.53 -0.35 45.54
CA ASP A 33 6.09 0.68 46.41
C ASP A 33 7.59 0.47 46.69
N VAL A 34 8.12 -0.73 46.37
CA VAL A 34 9.52 -1.11 46.52
C VAL A 34 9.97 -1.81 45.25
N GLU A 35 11.12 -1.38 44.73
CA GLU A 35 11.75 -1.97 43.56
C GLU A 35 12.22 -3.41 43.88
N PRO A 36 11.77 -4.42 43.12
CA PRO A 36 12.22 -5.79 43.32
C PRO A 36 13.70 -5.91 43.00
N THR A 37 14.45 -6.64 43.83
CA THR A 37 15.88 -6.88 43.64
C THR A 37 16.12 -8.29 43.13
N ALA A 38 16.98 -8.45 42.12
CA ALA A 38 17.39 -9.77 41.65
C ALA A 38 18.20 -10.50 42.74
N SER A 39 17.85 -11.76 43.02
CA SER A 39 18.70 -12.63 43.84
C SER A 39 19.89 -13.13 43.01
N ASP A 40 21.01 -13.44 43.67
CA ASP A 40 22.18 -14.04 42.99
C ASP A 40 21.81 -15.32 42.23
N ASP A 41 20.90 -16.13 42.79
CA ASP A 41 20.39 -17.36 42.17
C ASP A 41 19.58 -17.07 40.88
N LEU A 42 18.79 -15.99 40.86
CA LEU A 42 18.04 -15.55 39.68
C LEU A 42 18.98 -15.00 38.61
N ILE A 43 19.97 -14.18 38.99
CA ILE A 43 20.99 -13.66 38.06
C ILE A 43 21.75 -14.83 37.42
N ALA A 44 22.15 -15.83 38.22
CA ALA A 44 22.81 -17.02 37.70
C ALA A 44 21.92 -17.84 36.76
N ALA A 45 20.62 -17.95 37.07
CA ALA A 45 19.65 -18.64 36.22
C ALA A 45 19.44 -17.93 34.88
N VAL A 46 19.31 -16.60 34.88
CA VAL A 46 19.20 -15.77 33.66
C VAL A 46 20.43 -15.97 32.78
N ARG A 47 21.63 -15.89 33.36
CA ARG A 47 22.88 -16.10 32.63
C ARG A 47 22.97 -17.51 32.04
N ALA A 48 22.65 -18.54 32.83
CA ALA A 48 22.70 -19.92 32.38
C ALA A 48 21.69 -20.21 31.25
N ALA A 49 20.47 -19.67 31.36
CA ALA A 49 19.46 -19.80 30.31
C ALA A 49 19.93 -19.17 29.00
N TYR A 50 20.54 -17.98 29.06
CA TYR A 50 21.12 -17.33 27.89
C TYR A 50 22.30 -18.11 27.31
N ASP A 51 23.26 -18.52 28.15
CA ASP A 51 24.45 -19.25 27.70
C ASP A 51 24.08 -20.59 27.03
N GLU A 52 23.03 -21.25 27.52
CA GLU A 52 22.51 -22.47 26.89
C GLU A 52 21.84 -22.19 25.53
N TRP A 53 21.08 -21.11 25.41
CA TRP A 53 20.48 -20.71 24.13
C TRP A 53 21.56 -20.37 23.11
N VAL A 54 22.50 -19.49 23.47
CA VAL A 54 23.48 -18.98 22.51
C VAL A 54 24.50 -20.04 22.10
N ALA A 55 24.73 -21.09 22.90
CA ALA A 55 25.68 -22.16 22.57
C ALA A 55 25.39 -22.80 21.19
N GLU A 56 24.12 -23.08 20.90
CA GLU A 56 23.61 -23.43 19.58
C GLU A 56 22.17 -22.88 19.51
N PRO A 57 21.94 -21.75 18.82
CA PRO A 57 22.43 -21.51 17.46
C PRO A 57 23.47 -20.40 17.25
N TRP A 58 24.02 -19.78 18.30
CA TRP A 58 24.86 -18.56 18.21
C TRP A 58 24.12 -17.35 17.61
N LEU A 59 22.87 -17.17 18.01
CA LEU A 59 22.02 -16.05 17.62
C LEU A 59 21.50 -15.29 18.86
N PRO A 60 21.10 -14.02 18.71
CA PRO A 60 20.35 -13.31 19.72
C PRO A 60 19.06 -14.05 20.07
N VAL A 61 18.53 -13.78 21.25
CA VAL A 61 17.25 -14.33 21.70
C VAL A 61 16.23 -13.20 21.82
N THR A 62 15.00 -13.39 21.33
CA THR A 62 13.94 -12.41 21.59
C THR A 62 13.57 -12.40 23.07
N GLY A 63 13.06 -11.26 23.57
CA GLY A 63 12.65 -11.17 24.98
C GLY A 63 11.64 -12.26 25.37
N ASP A 64 10.69 -12.56 24.50
CA ASP A 64 9.64 -13.56 24.75
C ASP A 64 10.21 -14.98 24.77
N GLU A 65 11.04 -15.36 23.78
CA GLU A 65 11.73 -16.65 23.77
C GLU A 65 12.64 -16.81 24.99
N PHE A 66 13.31 -15.74 25.39
CA PHE A 66 14.23 -15.78 26.52
C PHE A 66 13.49 -16.04 27.83
N VAL A 67 12.36 -15.35 28.05
CA VAL A 67 11.51 -15.57 29.23
C VAL A 67 10.94 -16.99 29.21
N MET A 68 10.43 -17.47 28.08
CA MET A 68 9.95 -18.84 27.94
C MET A 68 11.04 -19.87 28.26
N TRP A 69 12.26 -19.64 27.75
CA TRP A 69 13.41 -20.52 27.97
C TRP A 69 13.86 -20.56 29.43
N LEU A 70 13.86 -19.40 30.09
CA LEU A 70 14.15 -19.24 31.51
C LEU A 70 13.10 -19.96 32.37
N CYS A 71 11.81 -19.75 32.10
CA CYS A 71 10.71 -20.39 32.82
C CYS A 71 10.70 -21.92 32.63
N ALA A 72 11.05 -22.41 31.44
CA ALA A 72 11.15 -23.84 31.17
C ALA A 72 12.23 -24.53 32.02
N ARG A 73 13.31 -23.81 32.38
CA ARG A 73 14.42 -24.34 33.20
C ARG A 73 14.25 -24.08 34.68
N ARG A 74 13.58 -22.99 35.02
CA ARG A 74 13.37 -22.50 36.37
C ARG A 74 11.93 -22.00 36.49
N PRO A 75 10.93 -22.89 36.58
CA PRO A 75 9.54 -22.50 36.72
C PRO A 75 9.30 -21.58 37.92
N GLU A 76 10.10 -21.74 38.97
CA GLU A 76 10.06 -20.93 40.19
C GLU A 76 10.41 -19.44 39.99
N VAL A 77 10.92 -19.05 38.81
CA VAL A 77 11.22 -17.64 38.49
C VAL A 77 9.95 -16.78 38.54
N LEU A 78 8.78 -17.37 38.29
CA LEU A 78 7.49 -16.69 38.34
C LEU A 78 6.80 -16.78 39.71
N ASP A 79 7.40 -17.48 40.70
CA ASP A 79 6.82 -17.63 42.03
C ASP A 79 6.89 -16.34 42.87
N ALA A 80 7.73 -15.39 42.46
CA ALA A 80 7.87 -14.07 43.05
C ALA A 80 8.00 -13.01 41.95
N THR A 81 7.68 -11.75 42.25
CA THR A 81 7.80 -10.64 41.30
C THR A 81 9.28 -10.37 40.99
N PRO A 82 9.80 -10.71 39.80
CA PRO A 82 11.18 -10.44 39.45
C PRO A 82 11.36 -8.96 39.06
N PRO A 83 12.59 -8.46 39.04
CA PRO A 83 12.90 -7.21 38.36
C PRO A 83 12.53 -7.27 36.87
N PRO A 84 12.33 -6.10 36.22
CA PRO A 84 12.18 -6.03 34.78
C PRO A 84 13.28 -6.81 34.05
N LEU A 85 12.93 -7.50 32.96
CA LEU A 85 13.88 -8.26 32.14
C LEU A 85 15.08 -7.39 31.70
N THR A 86 14.86 -6.10 31.49
CA THR A 86 15.93 -5.13 31.18
C THR A 86 17.00 -5.08 32.26
N GLU A 87 16.62 -4.98 33.52
CA GLU A 87 17.55 -4.94 34.64
C GLU A 87 18.25 -6.28 34.84
N LEU A 88 17.53 -7.39 34.62
CA LEU A 88 18.10 -8.73 34.67
C LEU A 88 19.16 -8.93 33.58
N CYS A 89 18.90 -8.50 32.35
CA CYS A 89 19.87 -8.53 31.26
C CYS A 89 21.10 -7.68 31.56
N GLU A 90 20.90 -6.43 32.02
CA GLU A 90 22.01 -5.55 32.40
C GLU A 90 22.87 -6.18 33.52
N ALA A 91 22.25 -6.81 34.52
CA ALA A 91 22.94 -7.45 35.63
C ALA A 91 23.84 -8.63 35.21
N VAL A 92 23.53 -9.31 34.10
CA VAL A 92 24.33 -10.42 33.55
C VAL A 92 25.24 -10.01 32.39
N GLY A 93 25.33 -8.71 32.11
CA GLY A 93 26.16 -8.16 31.04
C GLY A 93 25.61 -8.48 29.64
N LEU A 94 24.29 -8.56 29.50
CA LEU A 94 23.63 -8.71 28.20
C LEU A 94 23.15 -7.35 27.69
N GLU A 95 23.37 -7.13 26.41
CA GLU A 95 22.92 -5.96 25.68
C GLU A 95 21.57 -6.24 25.01
N ARG A 96 20.77 -5.19 24.87
CA ARG A 96 19.43 -5.29 24.28
C ARG A 96 19.25 -4.27 23.17
N LEU A 97 18.87 -4.76 22.00
CA LEU A 97 18.59 -3.96 20.81
C LEU A 97 17.24 -4.40 20.26
N ASN A 98 16.29 -3.49 19.99
CA ASN A 98 15.02 -3.80 19.30
C ASN A 98 14.26 -5.05 19.82
N GLY A 99 14.27 -5.31 21.14
CA GLY A 99 13.56 -6.45 21.75
C GLY A 99 14.30 -7.79 21.70
N VAL A 100 15.51 -7.84 21.15
CA VAL A 100 16.41 -9.00 21.19
C VAL A 100 17.59 -8.76 22.12
N VAL A 101 18.18 -9.84 22.62
CA VAL A 101 19.23 -9.85 23.65
C VAL A 101 20.46 -10.62 23.15
N ALA A 102 21.65 -10.04 23.30
CA ALA A 102 22.92 -10.73 23.06
C ALA A 102 24.05 -10.27 24.00
N HIS A 103 25.22 -10.91 23.92
CA HIS A 103 26.37 -10.63 24.79
C HIS A 103 27.62 -10.14 24.05
N ASP A 104 27.63 -10.20 22.72
CA ASP A 104 28.82 -9.99 21.89
C ASP A 104 28.44 -9.63 20.43
N ASP A 105 29.25 -8.78 19.80
CA ASP A 105 29.06 -8.33 18.41
C ASP A 105 29.05 -9.47 17.39
N SER A 106 29.73 -10.58 17.65
CA SER A 106 29.69 -11.74 16.76
C SER A 106 28.32 -12.40 16.71
N VAL A 107 27.55 -12.34 17.79
CA VAL A 107 26.17 -12.86 17.85
C VAL A 107 25.24 -11.94 17.05
N TRP A 108 25.42 -10.62 17.17
CA TRP A 108 24.69 -9.65 16.37
C TRP A 108 24.98 -9.80 14.86
N ARG A 109 26.26 -9.99 14.49
CA ARG A 109 26.67 -10.23 13.10
C ARG A 109 26.08 -11.53 12.55
N ALA A 110 26.06 -12.60 13.34
CA ALA A 110 25.47 -13.87 12.93
C ALA A 110 23.97 -13.75 12.61
N ASP A 111 23.22 -12.97 13.38
CA ASP A 111 21.81 -12.70 13.07
C ASP A 111 21.63 -11.84 11.82
N LEU A 112 22.43 -10.80 11.65
CA LEU A 112 22.38 -9.97 10.44
C LEU A 112 22.67 -10.82 9.19
N GLN A 113 23.71 -11.65 9.23
CA GLN A 113 24.04 -12.58 8.14
C GLN A 113 22.88 -13.54 7.87
N ARG A 114 22.30 -14.15 8.92
CA ARG A 114 21.14 -15.05 8.79
C ARG A 114 19.95 -14.35 8.14
N ARG A 115 19.63 -13.12 8.53
CA ARG A 115 18.54 -12.32 7.93
C ARG A 115 18.80 -12.05 6.46
N ARG A 116 20.00 -11.63 6.10
CA ARG A 116 20.40 -11.39 4.70
C ARG A 116 20.35 -12.67 3.86
N HIS A 117 20.86 -13.78 4.39
CA HIS A 117 20.78 -15.09 3.73
C HIS A 117 19.33 -15.49 3.51
N PHE A 118 18.46 -15.31 4.50
CA PHE A 118 17.04 -15.57 4.35
C PHE A 118 16.42 -14.73 3.23
N THR A 119 16.70 -13.42 3.18
CA THR A 119 16.25 -12.53 2.09
C THR A 119 16.71 -13.04 0.73
N ILE A 120 17.99 -13.42 0.58
CA ILE A 120 18.50 -13.98 -0.68
C ILE A 120 17.79 -15.29 -1.02
N HIS A 121 17.64 -16.20 -0.05
CA HIS A 121 16.97 -17.49 -0.24
C HIS A 121 15.51 -17.35 -0.65
N SER A 122 14.82 -16.32 -0.16
CA SER A 122 13.42 -16.03 -0.52
C SER A 122 13.28 -15.32 -1.86
N ALA A 123 14.29 -14.55 -2.28
CA ALA A 123 14.24 -13.77 -3.52
C ALA A 123 14.82 -14.49 -4.74
N VAL A 124 15.69 -15.49 -4.54
CA VAL A 124 16.47 -16.13 -5.62
C VAL A 124 16.22 -17.62 -5.68
N ASP A 125 15.59 -18.05 -6.77
CA ASP A 125 15.35 -19.47 -7.05
C ASP A 125 16.61 -20.19 -7.54
N ASP A 126 17.43 -19.52 -8.36
CA ASP A 126 18.62 -20.14 -8.96
C ASP A 126 19.73 -20.39 -7.90
N PRO A 127 20.19 -21.65 -7.72
CA PRO A 127 21.18 -21.96 -6.71
C PRO A 127 22.56 -21.34 -6.94
N ASP A 128 22.96 -21.12 -8.19
CA ASP A 128 24.27 -20.57 -8.52
C ASP A 128 24.30 -19.06 -8.25
N ASP A 129 23.24 -18.35 -8.66
CA ASP A 129 23.04 -16.92 -8.35
C ASP A 129 22.97 -16.67 -6.84
N ARG A 130 22.25 -17.53 -6.12
CA ARG A 130 22.21 -17.48 -4.65
C ARG A 130 23.59 -17.66 -4.04
N ALA A 131 24.39 -18.60 -4.54
CA ALA A 131 25.75 -18.82 -4.05
C ALA A 131 26.66 -17.62 -4.30
N VAL A 132 26.50 -16.92 -5.43
CA VAL A 132 27.22 -15.67 -5.74
C VAL A 132 26.88 -14.58 -4.73
N LEU A 133 25.59 -14.36 -4.45
CA LEU A 133 25.13 -13.32 -3.52
C LEU A 133 25.53 -13.61 -2.08
N VAL A 134 25.32 -14.84 -1.61
CA VAL A 134 25.72 -15.27 -0.26
C VAL A 134 27.23 -15.10 -0.09
N GLY A 135 28.03 -15.53 -1.07
CA GLY A 135 29.49 -15.36 -1.03
C GLY A 135 29.93 -13.89 -0.99
N ALA A 136 29.25 -13.01 -1.75
CA ALA A 136 29.56 -11.58 -1.71
C ALA A 136 29.19 -10.93 -0.37
N VAL A 137 28.03 -11.27 0.20
CA VAL A 137 27.60 -10.79 1.53
C VAL A 137 28.56 -11.27 2.61
N ASP A 138 28.89 -12.57 2.64
CA ASP A 138 29.77 -13.16 3.66
C ASP A 138 31.16 -12.50 3.67
N LEU A 139 31.75 -12.28 2.48
CA LEU A 139 33.05 -11.64 2.36
C LEU A 139 33.03 -10.15 2.73
N LEU A 140 31.92 -9.45 2.48
CA LEU A 140 31.78 -8.05 2.88
C LEU A 140 31.54 -7.91 4.38
N ASP A 141 30.81 -8.85 4.99
CA ASP A 141 30.50 -8.84 6.42
C ASP A 141 31.65 -9.35 7.29
N ASP A 142 32.47 -10.26 6.78
CA ASP A 142 33.64 -10.77 7.50
C ASP A 142 34.78 -9.72 7.51
N PRO A 143 35.12 -9.13 8.67
CA PRO A 143 36.16 -8.10 8.75
C PRO A 143 37.56 -8.60 8.37
N GLU A 144 37.80 -9.91 8.42
CA GLU A 144 39.08 -10.53 8.09
C GLU A 144 39.26 -10.80 6.59
N SER A 145 38.18 -10.71 5.81
CA SER A 145 38.21 -10.92 4.37
C SER A 145 39.08 -9.87 3.64
N SER A 146 39.93 -10.35 2.73
CA SER A 146 40.90 -9.51 2.04
C SER A 146 40.32 -8.84 0.79
N ALA A 147 40.98 -7.78 0.31
CA ALA A 147 40.61 -7.14 -0.95
C ALA A 147 40.68 -8.10 -2.16
N ASP A 148 41.60 -9.08 -2.11
CA ASP A 148 41.77 -10.08 -3.17
C ASP A 148 40.64 -11.13 -3.19
N ASP A 149 39.90 -11.28 -2.08
CA ASP A 149 38.71 -12.13 -1.99
C ASP A 149 37.43 -11.35 -2.38
N ILE A 150 37.29 -10.12 -1.89
CA ILE A 150 36.10 -9.27 -2.11
C ILE A 150 35.96 -8.87 -3.59
N ALA A 151 37.04 -8.44 -4.25
CA ALA A 151 36.96 -7.91 -5.61
C ALA A 151 36.41 -8.93 -6.64
N PRO A 152 36.85 -10.21 -6.66
CA PRO A 152 36.21 -11.22 -7.50
C PRO A 152 34.72 -11.45 -7.21
N ALA A 153 34.30 -11.43 -5.93
CA ALA A 153 32.90 -11.60 -5.56
C ALA A 153 32.02 -10.45 -6.07
N LEU A 154 32.51 -9.20 -5.95
CA LEU A 154 31.85 -8.03 -6.54
C LEU A 154 31.76 -8.13 -8.07
N ALA A 155 32.82 -8.60 -8.73
CA ALA A 155 32.82 -8.79 -10.18
C ALA A 155 31.84 -9.90 -10.63
N ALA A 156 31.60 -10.92 -9.79
CA ALA A 156 30.62 -11.96 -10.06
C ALA A 156 29.17 -11.41 -9.96
N CYS A 157 28.95 -10.42 -9.11
CA CYS A 157 27.68 -9.71 -9.00
C CYS A 157 27.48 -8.65 -10.11
N HIS A 158 28.35 -8.54 -11.11
CA HIS A 158 28.24 -7.57 -12.23
C HIS A 158 27.12 -7.92 -13.24
N ASP A 159 26.12 -8.67 -12.80
CA ASP A 159 24.88 -8.92 -13.52
C ASP A 159 23.79 -7.93 -13.10
N ALA A 160 22.84 -7.63 -13.99
CA ALA A 160 21.80 -6.65 -13.72
C ALA A 160 20.91 -7.04 -12.53
N HIS A 161 20.49 -8.30 -12.44
CA HIS A 161 19.61 -8.74 -11.37
C HIS A 161 20.38 -8.91 -10.05
N LEU A 162 21.59 -9.47 -10.11
CA LEU A 162 22.38 -9.74 -8.91
C LEU A 162 22.85 -8.46 -8.21
N ILE A 163 23.26 -7.42 -8.95
CA ILE A 163 23.76 -6.21 -8.30
C ILE A 163 22.66 -5.44 -7.56
N ASP A 164 21.45 -5.40 -8.13
CA ASP A 164 20.30 -4.75 -7.49
C ASP A 164 19.92 -5.50 -6.21
N LEU A 165 19.82 -6.83 -6.29
CA LEU A 165 19.50 -7.64 -5.11
C LEU A 165 20.60 -7.55 -4.04
N LEU A 166 21.87 -7.54 -4.43
CA LEU A 166 22.97 -7.32 -3.49
C LEU A 166 22.84 -5.96 -2.79
N ALA A 167 22.49 -4.90 -3.53
CA ALA A 167 22.27 -3.58 -2.96
C ALA A 167 21.09 -3.56 -1.99
N ASP A 168 19.97 -4.22 -2.33
CA ASP A 168 18.78 -4.36 -1.48
C ASP A 168 19.06 -5.12 -0.19
N VAL A 169 19.89 -6.17 -0.26
CA VAL A 169 20.28 -6.98 0.90
C VAL A 169 21.26 -6.23 1.83
N LEU A 170 22.20 -5.48 1.26
CA LEU A 170 23.26 -4.82 2.04
C LEU A 170 22.85 -3.46 2.59
N VAL A 171 22.08 -2.69 1.82
CA VAL A 171 21.81 -1.27 2.11
C VAL A 171 20.34 -1.11 2.49
N PRO A 172 19.98 -1.03 3.77
CA PRO A 172 18.59 -0.82 4.17
C PRO A 172 18.12 0.59 3.80
N HIS A 173 16.80 0.77 3.69
CA HIS A 173 16.20 2.08 3.49
C HIS A 173 16.19 2.91 4.79
N GLY A 174 16.01 4.24 4.67
CA GLY A 174 15.86 5.13 5.83
C GLY A 174 17.17 5.41 6.58
N LEU A 175 18.30 5.47 5.87
CA LEU A 175 19.59 5.76 6.47
C LEU A 175 19.69 7.25 6.82
N ASP A 176 20.00 7.57 8.08
CA ASP A 176 20.32 8.92 8.50
C ASP A 176 21.84 9.13 8.46
N PRO A 177 22.38 9.95 7.54
CA PRO A 177 23.81 10.21 7.44
C PRO A 177 24.37 11.02 8.63
N ASP A 178 23.50 11.63 9.45
CA ASP A 178 23.87 12.41 10.64
C ASP A 178 23.64 11.64 11.96
N ALA A 179 23.07 10.42 11.93
CA ALA A 179 22.92 9.59 13.12
C ALA A 179 24.27 9.28 13.76
N GLU A 180 24.34 9.14 15.08
CA GLU A 180 25.60 8.88 15.79
C GLU A 180 26.19 7.53 15.31
N HIS A 181 27.39 7.60 14.72
CA HIS A 181 28.03 6.48 14.05
C HIS A 181 28.81 5.64 15.06
N ASP A 182 28.21 4.55 15.54
CA ASP A 182 28.97 3.48 16.17
C ASP A 182 29.22 2.37 15.13
N PRO A 183 30.45 2.24 14.60
CA PRO A 183 30.79 1.21 13.63
C PRO A 183 30.77 -0.21 14.22
N ASP A 184 30.75 -0.34 15.55
CA ASP A 184 30.77 -1.62 16.25
C ASP A 184 29.35 -2.15 16.49
N LEU A 185 28.32 -1.28 16.46
CA LEU A 185 26.91 -1.67 16.52
C LEU A 185 26.39 -2.18 15.16
N VAL A 186 26.07 -3.47 15.11
CA VAL A 186 25.44 -4.15 13.97
C VAL A 186 24.02 -3.60 13.75
N ASP A 187 23.58 -3.52 12.49
CA ASP A 187 22.28 -2.97 12.07
C ASP A 187 22.16 -1.44 12.26
N THR A 188 23.29 -0.73 12.36
CA THR A 188 23.35 0.74 12.30
C THR A 188 23.67 1.23 10.89
N PRO A 189 23.30 2.49 10.56
CA PRO A 189 23.77 3.13 9.34
C PRO A 189 25.30 3.06 9.16
N ALA A 190 26.06 3.26 10.23
CA ALA A 190 27.53 3.27 10.20
C ALA A 190 28.14 1.97 9.68
N HIS A 191 27.58 0.83 10.05
CA HIS A 191 28.01 -0.48 9.56
C HIS A 191 27.86 -0.57 8.03
N VAL A 192 26.73 -0.11 7.48
CA VAL A 192 26.46 -0.14 6.03
C VAL A 192 27.44 0.75 5.26
N PHE A 193 27.71 1.96 5.75
CA PHE A 193 28.73 2.85 5.17
C PHE A 193 30.12 2.18 5.18
N HIS A 194 30.45 1.46 6.25
CA HIS A 194 31.70 0.71 6.35
C HIS A 194 31.78 -0.40 5.29
N LEU A 195 30.74 -1.23 5.13
CA LEU A 195 30.69 -2.32 4.15
C LEU A 195 30.89 -1.80 2.72
N VAL A 196 30.17 -0.73 2.34
CA VAL A 196 30.29 -0.13 1.01
C VAL A 196 31.67 0.48 0.80
N ARG A 197 32.26 1.10 1.83
CA ARG A 197 33.65 1.58 1.76
C ARG A 197 34.63 0.43 1.55
N ARG A 198 34.46 -0.71 2.23
CA ARG A 198 35.29 -1.91 1.98
C ARG A 198 35.18 -2.38 0.53
N ALA A 199 33.97 -2.39 -0.05
CA ALA A 199 33.77 -2.74 -1.45
C ALA A 199 34.54 -1.79 -2.39
N LEU A 200 34.44 -0.47 -2.18
CA LEU A 200 35.18 0.55 -2.95
C LEU A 200 36.70 0.40 -2.78
N ASP A 201 37.16 0.17 -1.55
CA ASP A 201 38.58 0.00 -1.23
C ASP A 201 39.14 -1.32 -1.76
N ALA A 202 38.33 -2.35 -1.98
CA ALA A 202 38.76 -3.63 -2.55
C ALA A 202 38.81 -3.61 -4.09
N ALA A 203 37.87 -2.93 -4.74
CA ALA A 203 37.69 -2.96 -6.19
C ALA A 203 38.88 -2.36 -6.98
N ARG A 204 39.28 -3.01 -8.07
CA ARG A 204 40.44 -2.62 -8.90
C ARG A 204 40.21 -2.69 -10.41
N ARG A 205 39.31 -3.53 -10.90
CA ARG A 205 39.06 -3.72 -12.35
C ARG A 205 37.70 -3.13 -12.75
N SER A 206 37.38 -3.17 -14.04
CA SER A 206 36.20 -2.49 -14.58
C SER A 206 34.88 -2.99 -13.95
N LYS A 207 34.71 -4.31 -13.77
CA LYS A 207 33.46 -4.92 -13.30
C LYS A 207 33.22 -4.74 -11.79
N ASP A 208 34.22 -5.04 -10.97
CA ASP A 208 34.22 -4.86 -9.53
C ASP A 208 34.16 -3.39 -9.12
N VAL A 209 34.83 -2.48 -9.84
CA VAL A 209 34.68 -1.03 -9.60
C VAL A 209 33.26 -0.58 -9.93
N ALA A 210 32.68 -1.06 -11.03
CA ALA A 210 31.30 -0.72 -11.37
C ALA A 210 30.30 -1.22 -10.31
N ALA A 211 30.46 -2.45 -9.83
CA ALA A 211 29.63 -3.01 -8.75
C ALA A 211 29.78 -2.21 -7.44
N ALA A 212 31.01 -1.92 -7.00
CA ALA A 212 31.25 -1.16 -5.77
C ALA A 212 30.70 0.27 -5.84
N GLU A 213 30.91 0.97 -6.96
CA GLU A 213 30.36 2.32 -7.17
C GLU A 213 28.83 2.30 -7.32
N TYR A 214 28.25 1.20 -7.80
CA TYR A 214 26.80 1.01 -7.81
C TYR A 214 26.25 0.87 -6.38
N LEU A 215 26.83 0.01 -5.54
CA LEU A 215 26.46 -0.12 -4.13
C LEU A 215 26.53 1.24 -3.41
N ALA A 216 27.58 2.02 -3.70
CA ALA A 216 27.72 3.36 -3.16
C ALA A 216 26.68 4.35 -3.72
N THR A 217 26.23 4.19 -4.96
CA THR A 217 25.11 4.97 -5.50
C THR A 217 23.84 4.72 -4.68
N VAL A 218 23.49 3.45 -4.47
CA VAL A 218 22.29 3.06 -3.72
C VAL A 218 22.36 3.51 -2.25
N LEU A 219 23.54 3.39 -1.63
CA LEU A 219 23.80 3.92 -0.28
C LEU A 219 23.45 5.40 -0.16
N TRP A 220 23.97 6.23 -1.05
CA TRP A 220 23.77 7.67 -0.97
C TRP A 220 22.34 8.10 -1.33
N GLU A 221 21.64 7.34 -2.18
CA GLU A 221 20.22 7.57 -2.42
C GLU A 221 19.38 7.26 -1.19
N ARG A 222 19.63 6.12 -0.55
CA ARG A 222 18.93 5.71 0.68
C ARG A 222 19.29 6.60 1.88
N ALA A 223 20.40 7.33 1.80
CA ALA A 223 20.79 8.40 2.73
C ALA A 223 20.31 9.80 2.32
N ALA A 224 19.42 9.91 1.31
CA ALA A 224 18.85 11.15 0.80
C ALA A 224 19.88 12.20 0.30
N ASP A 225 21.05 11.77 -0.18
CA ASP A 225 22.02 12.62 -0.90
C ASP A 225 22.14 12.20 -2.37
N PRO A 226 21.22 12.67 -3.24
CA PRO A 226 21.25 12.34 -4.66
C PRO A 226 22.49 12.91 -5.37
N ILE A 227 23.15 13.95 -4.84
CA ILE A 227 24.32 14.55 -5.49
C ILE A 227 25.56 13.68 -5.29
N ALA A 228 25.73 13.12 -4.09
CA ALA A 228 26.74 12.11 -3.84
C ALA A 228 26.48 10.85 -4.67
N ALA A 229 25.24 10.38 -4.71
CA ALA A 229 24.85 9.23 -5.51
C ALA A 229 25.16 9.41 -7.00
N GLU A 230 24.79 10.54 -7.63
CA GLU A 230 25.09 10.81 -9.05
C GLU A 230 26.59 10.74 -9.36
N ARG A 231 27.43 11.20 -8.41
CA ARG A 231 28.90 11.12 -8.56
C ARG A 231 29.41 9.68 -8.54
N HIS A 232 28.87 8.83 -7.68
CA HIS A 232 29.21 7.40 -7.64
C HIS A 232 28.73 6.70 -8.92
N LEU A 233 27.50 7.00 -9.34
CA LEU A 233 26.90 6.46 -10.55
C LEU A 233 27.69 6.80 -11.81
N ALA A 234 28.17 8.04 -11.92
CA ALA A 234 29.05 8.46 -12.99
C ALA A 234 30.36 7.66 -13.02
N ARG A 235 30.97 7.38 -11.85
CA ARG A 235 32.19 6.57 -11.76
C ARG A 235 31.93 5.11 -12.13
N ALA A 236 30.80 4.54 -11.74
CA ALA A 236 30.39 3.20 -12.17
C ALA A 236 30.32 3.10 -13.70
N LEU A 237 29.75 4.11 -14.36
CA LEU A 237 29.61 4.17 -15.82
C LEU A 237 30.93 4.47 -16.56
N ASP A 238 31.81 5.28 -15.98
CA ASP A 238 33.12 5.62 -16.56
C ASP A 238 34.03 4.38 -16.71
N THR A 239 33.75 3.29 -15.99
CA THR A 239 34.44 2.00 -16.16
C THR A 239 34.24 1.36 -17.54
N GLY A 240 33.19 1.75 -18.27
CA GLY A 240 32.80 1.16 -19.54
C GLY A 240 32.30 -0.29 -19.43
N SER A 241 31.94 -0.75 -18.23
CA SER A 241 31.55 -2.14 -17.98
C SER A 241 30.18 -2.52 -18.56
N GLY A 242 29.34 -1.54 -18.88
CA GLY A 242 28.00 -1.76 -19.43
C GLY A 242 26.97 -2.24 -18.41
N LEU A 243 27.16 -1.93 -17.11
CA LEU A 243 26.24 -2.33 -16.04
C LEU A 243 24.84 -1.74 -16.27
N GLY A 244 23.86 -2.60 -16.59
CA GLY A 244 22.49 -2.22 -16.96
C GLY A 244 21.79 -1.32 -15.94
N PRO A 245 21.72 -1.71 -14.64
CA PRO A 245 21.09 -0.89 -13.61
C PRO A 245 21.72 0.50 -13.47
N ALA A 246 23.05 0.62 -13.65
CA ALA A 246 23.72 1.91 -13.64
C ALA A 246 23.32 2.79 -14.85
N ILE A 247 23.15 2.19 -16.03
CA ILE A 247 22.69 2.87 -17.26
C ILE A 247 21.27 3.39 -17.06
N GLU A 248 20.38 2.52 -16.57
CA GLU A 248 18.98 2.87 -16.31
C GLU A 248 18.88 4.02 -15.31
N ARG A 249 19.56 3.88 -14.16
CA ARG A 249 19.59 4.89 -13.10
C ARG A 249 20.12 6.22 -13.60
N MET A 250 21.16 6.25 -14.42
CA MET A 250 21.65 7.52 -14.98
C MET A 250 20.63 8.16 -15.92
N GLY A 251 19.83 7.37 -16.64
CA GLY A 251 18.68 7.88 -17.37
C GLY A 251 17.68 8.60 -16.46
N TRP A 252 17.36 8.02 -15.30
CA TRP A 252 16.50 8.65 -14.28
C TRP A 252 17.07 9.95 -13.70
N TYR A 253 18.38 10.02 -13.43
CA TYR A 253 19.00 11.27 -12.99
C TYR A 253 18.89 12.38 -14.04
N ARG A 254 19.04 12.03 -15.33
CA ARG A 254 18.84 12.99 -16.42
C ARG A 254 17.38 13.40 -16.55
N PHE A 255 16.46 12.47 -16.36
CA PHE A 255 15.02 12.72 -16.34
C PHE A 255 14.66 13.76 -15.28
N ASP A 256 15.12 13.57 -14.04
CA ASP A 256 14.88 14.51 -12.94
C ASP A 256 15.53 15.87 -13.15
N ARG A 257 16.71 15.91 -13.78
CA ARG A 257 17.39 17.15 -14.15
C ARG A 257 16.73 17.94 -15.29
N GLY A 258 15.64 17.43 -15.88
CA GLY A 258 15.00 18.05 -17.04
C GLY A 258 15.80 17.83 -18.34
N ASP A 259 16.71 16.86 -18.38
CA ASP A 259 17.49 16.51 -19.58
C ASP A 259 16.88 15.32 -20.32
N ALA A 260 15.76 15.55 -21.02
CA ALA A 260 15.04 14.50 -21.75
C ALA A 260 15.93 13.80 -22.78
N ARG A 261 16.81 14.54 -23.46
CA ARG A 261 17.75 13.97 -24.43
C ARG A 261 18.82 13.13 -23.75
N GLY A 262 19.34 13.59 -22.62
CA GLY A 262 20.28 12.84 -21.80
C GLY A 262 19.67 11.55 -21.26
N ALA A 263 18.44 11.60 -20.75
CA ALA A 263 17.70 10.43 -20.27
C ALA A 263 17.55 9.39 -21.39
N MET A 264 17.04 9.85 -22.53
CA MET A 264 16.81 8.98 -23.69
C MET A 264 18.09 8.42 -24.32
N LYS A 265 19.22 9.13 -24.20
CA LYS A 265 20.53 8.62 -24.63
C LYS A 265 20.97 7.42 -23.80
N TRP A 266 20.67 7.42 -22.49
CA TRP A 266 21.02 6.30 -21.61
C TRP A 266 20.03 5.15 -21.80
N TRP A 267 18.73 5.39 -21.72
CA TRP A 267 17.73 4.32 -21.83
C TRP A 267 17.74 3.58 -23.17
N ARG A 268 18.13 4.21 -24.28
CA ARG A 268 18.31 3.52 -25.57
C ARG A 268 19.43 2.48 -25.61
N GLN A 269 20.25 2.39 -24.56
CA GLN A 269 21.27 1.35 -24.43
C GLN A 269 20.72 0.10 -23.73
N LEU A 270 19.54 0.19 -23.12
CA LEU A 270 18.83 -0.94 -22.52
C LEU A 270 18.10 -1.75 -23.60
N GLU A 271 17.73 -2.98 -23.28
CA GLU A 271 16.94 -3.83 -24.17
C GLU A 271 15.51 -3.30 -24.33
N GLU A 272 14.95 -2.80 -23.24
CA GLU A 272 13.61 -2.21 -23.17
C GLU A 272 13.67 -0.77 -22.61
N LEU A 273 12.82 0.11 -23.14
CA LEU A 273 12.70 1.46 -22.63
C LEU A 273 11.82 1.46 -21.38
N PRO A 274 12.17 2.22 -20.33
CA PRO A 274 11.27 2.42 -19.20
C PRO A 274 9.98 3.11 -19.65
N THR A 275 8.86 2.80 -18.99
CA THR A 275 7.54 3.39 -19.28
C THR A 275 7.54 4.92 -19.25
N ALA A 276 8.32 5.53 -18.34
CA ALA A 276 8.44 6.99 -18.27
C ALA A 276 9.10 7.63 -19.50
N ALA A 277 9.73 6.85 -20.40
CA ALA A 277 10.23 7.35 -21.68
C ALA A 277 9.14 8.09 -22.48
N GLU A 278 7.90 7.60 -22.42
CA GLU A 278 6.75 8.20 -23.12
C GLU A 278 6.45 9.61 -22.61
N SER A 279 6.64 9.85 -21.30
CA SER A 279 6.36 11.13 -20.67
C SER A 279 7.28 12.27 -21.13
N ILE A 280 8.43 11.95 -21.73
CA ILE A 280 9.42 12.93 -22.20
C ILE A 280 9.52 13.08 -23.72
N GLU A 281 8.75 12.32 -24.49
CA GLU A 281 8.82 12.34 -25.96
C GLU A 281 8.60 13.75 -26.54
N SER A 282 7.59 14.46 -26.02
CA SER A 282 7.27 15.83 -26.45
C SER A 282 8.37 16.86 -26.15
N TYR A 283 9.37 16.49 -25.36
CA TYR A 283 10.48 17.36 -24.93
C TYR A 283 11.79 17.03 -25.67
N LEU A 284 11.80 16.04 -26.56
CA LEU A 284 12.99 15.67 -27.35
C LEU A 284 13.27 16.66 -28.49
N GLU A 285 12.24 17.36 -28.98
CA GLU A 285 12.38 18.40 -30.01
C GLU A 285 12.88 19.73 -29.41
N PRO A 286 13.71 20.51 -30.11
CA PRO A 286 14.11 21.84 -29.62
C PRO A 286 12.88 22.74 -29.52
N SER A 287 12.71 23.43 -28.39
CA SER A 287 11.81 24.57 -28.27
C SER A 287 12.01 25.50 -29.48
N SER A 288 10.94 25.81 -30.19
CA SER A 288 10.95 26.62 -31.41
C SER A 288 11.19 28.13 -31.16
N GLY A 289 11.84 28.46 -30.04
CA GLY A 289 12.22 29.82 -29.68
C GLY A 289 13.33 30.39 -30.56
N PRO A 290 13.42 31.72 -30.70
CA PRO A 290 14.51 32.36 -31.43
C PRO A 290 15.85 31.97 -30.78
N LYS A 291 16.66 31.21 -31.53
CA LYS A 291 17.99 30.78 -31.08
C LYS A 291 18.87 32.00 -30.82
N LEU A 292 19.08 32.32 -29.54
CA LEU A 292 20.11 33.29 -29.16
C LEU A 292 21.48 32.80 -29.66
N GLY A 293 22.19 33.67 -30.36
CA GLY A 293 23.55 33.42 -30.79
C GLY A 293 24.46 33.20 -29.58
N ARG A 294 25.45 32.32 -29.73
CA ARG A 294 26.40 31.93 -28.66
C ARG A 294 27.03 33.11 -27.90
N ASN A 295 27.18 34.27 -28.54
CA ASN A 295 27.78 35.46 -27.95
C ASN A 295 26.77 36.56 -27.60
N ASP A 296 25.47 36.33 -27.78
CA ASP A 296 24.44 37.34 -27.50
C ASP A 296 24.28 37.55 -25.98
N PRO A 297 23.80 38.73 -25.55
CA PRO A 297 23.44 38.96 -24.15
C PRO A 297 22.43 37.91 -23.69
N CYS A 298 22.70 37.30 -22.53
CA CYS A 298 21.82 36.27 -22.00
C CYS A 298 20.45 36.84 -21.60
N TRP A 299 19.38 36.10 -21.89
CA TRP A 299 18.00 36.50 -21.64
C TRP A 299 17.65 36.70 -20.15
N CYS A 300 18.41 36.11 -19.22
CA CYS A 300 18.22 36.22 -17.76
C CYS A 300 18.57 37.60 -17.18
N GLY A 301 18.91 38.59 -18.00
CA GLY A 301 19.25 39.95 -17.52
C GLY A 301 20.61 40.09 -16.84
N SER A 302 21.43 39.03 -16.79
CA SER A 302 22.75 39.04 -16.13
C SER A 302 23.83 39.88 -16.84
N GLY A 303 23.58 40.33 -18.07
CA GLY A 303 24.55 41.04 -18.91
C GLY A 303 25.71 40.18 -19.43
N ARG A 304 25.77 38.88 -19.10
CA ARG A 304 26.81 37.94 -19.57
C ARG A 304 26.47 37.39 -20.97
N LYS A 305 27.48 36.95 -21.72
CA LYS A 305 27.29 36.24 -23.00
C LYS A 305 26.56 34.91 -22.76
N PHE A 306 25.61 34.55 -23.64
CA PHE A 306 24.82 33.32 -23.54
C PHE A 306 25.68 32.08 -23.28
N LYS A 307 26.84 31.95 -23.96
CA LYS A 307 27.82 30.87 -23.72
C LYS A 307 28.39 30.72 -22.31
N GLN A 308 28.47 31.82 -21.57
CA GLN A 308 29.03 31.87 -20.22
C GLN A 308 27.94 31.89 -19.15
N CYS A 309 26.66 31.84 -19.55
CA CYS A 309 25.53 31.92 -18.66
C CYS A 309 24.61 30.71 -18.84
N HIS A 310 23.83 30.66 -19.92
CA HIS A 310 22.77 29.65 -20.11
C HIS A 310 22.95 28.73 -21.32
N GLN A 311 24.05 28.80 -22.09
CA GLN A 311 24.27 27.88 -23.24
C GLN A 311 24.33 26.40 -22.83
N LYS A 312 24.62 26.11 -21.56
CA LYS A 312 24.61 24.75 -21.01
C LYS A 312 23.29 24.37 -20.33
N VAL A 313 22.37 25.32 -20.18
CA VAL A 313 21.04 25.05 -19.64
C VAL A 313 20.22 24.50 -20.81
N VAL A 314 19.70 23.29 -20.63
CA VAL A 314 18.72 22.70 -21.56
C VAL A 314 17.63 23.76 -21.74
N ASP A 315 17.32 24.12 -22.99
CA ASP A 315 16.25 25.08 -23.29
C ASP A 315 14.92 24.40 -22.96
N LEU A 316 14.59 24.42 -21.66
CA LEU A 316 13.41 23.79 -21.11
C LEU A 316 12.18 24.59 -21.53
N PRO A 317 11.05 23.95 -21.84
CA PRO A 317 9.79 24.65 -22.02
C PRO A 317 9.43 25.49 -20.79
N ALA A 318 8.53 26.45 -20.97
CA ALA A 318 8.00 27.22 -19.86
C ALA A 318 7.41 26.27 -18.80
N LEU A 319 7.48 26.67 -17.53
CA LEU A 319 7.09 25.83 -16.40
C LEU A 319 5.65 25.25 -16.51
N PRO A 320 4.64 26.00 -17.01
CA PRO A 320 3.30 25.44 -17.25
C PRO A 320 3.27 24.25 -18.21
N ASP A 321 4.21 24.20 -19.17
CA ASP A 321 4.31 23.10 -20.14
C ASP A 321 5.11 21.91 -19.59
N ARG A 322 5.73 22.04 -18.41
CA ARG A 322 6.49 20.98 -17.73
C ARG A 322 5.77 20.32 -16.56
N VAL A 323 4.62 20.85 -16.11
CA VAL A 323 3.85 20.30 -14.97
C VAL A 323 3.58 18.80 -15.12
N ARG A 324 3.22 18.34 -16.32
CA ARG A 324 3.00 16.91 -16.58
C ARG A 324 4.28 16.08 -16.40
N TRP A 325 5.43 16.60 -16.85
CA TRP A 325 6.70 15.90 -16.66
C TRP A 325 7.11 15.91 -15.18
N LEU A 326 6.94 17.03 -14.48
CA LEU A 326 7.20 17.10 -13.05
C LEU A 326 6.33 16.13 -12.24
N SER A 327 5.05 16.00 -12.59
CA SER A 327 4.16 14.96 -12.03
C SER A 327 4.62 13.54 -12.37
N ALA A 328 5.15 13.33 -13.58
CA ALA A 328 5.72 12.04 -13.97
C ALA A 328 7.00 11.71 -13.19
N LYS A 329 7.77 12.71 -12.71
CA LYS A 329 8.94 12.49 -11.83
C LYS A 329 8.54 11.93 -10.48
N SER A 330 7.53 12.50 -9.82
CA SER A 330 7.05 11.97 -8.54
C SER A 330 6.41 10.59 -8.69
N ALA A 331 5.69 10.35 -9.80
CA ALA A 331 5.11 9.03 -10.10
C ALA A 331 6.19 7.98 -10.39
N ALA A 332 7.15 8.28 -11.28
CA ALA A 332 8.24 7.36 -11.57
C ALA A 332 9.14 7.11 -10.35
N TRP A 333 9.34 8.12 -9.49
CA TRP A 333 10.04 7.91 -8.23
C TRP A 333 9.36 6.82 -7.39
N ILE A 334 8.02 6.76 -7.30
CA ILE A 334 7.32 5.66 -6.59
C ILE A 334 7.72 4.29 -7.14
N ASP A 335 7.73 4.12 -8.46
CA ASP A 335 8.03 2.84 -9.10
C ASP A 335 9.47 2.36 -8.80
N HIS A 336 10.38 3.31 -8.59
CA HIS A 336 11.82 3.06 -8.38
C HIS A 336 12.31 3.31 -6.94
N ALA A 337 11.42 3.74 -6.03
CA ALA A 337 11.75 4.10 -4.66
C ALA A 337 11.28 3.04 -3.66
N HIS A 338 11.23 3.45 -2.39
CA HIS A 338 11.05 2.66 -1.18
C HIS A 338 10.03 1.51 -1.30
N PRO A 339 10.35 0.27 -0.87
CA PRO A 339 9.40 -0.83 -0.80
C PRO A 339 8.09 -0.44 -0.09
N ASP A 340 8.17 0.32 0.99
CA ASP A 340 7.01 0.86 1.72
C ASP A 340 6.08 1.75 0.87
N VAL A 341 6.61 2.58 -0.05
CA VAL A 341 5.73 3.39 -0.91
C VAL A 341 5.00 2.51 -1.91
N ARG A 342 5.67 1.50 -2.46
CA ARG A 342 5.04 0.52 -3.35
C ARG A 342 3.99 -0.30 -2.61
N ALA A 343 4.27 -0.74 -1.38
CA ALA A 343 3.28 -1.41 -0.53
C ALA A 343 2.07 -0.51 -0.24
N THR A 344 2.30 0.78 0.03
CA THR A 344 1.22 1.77 0.22
C THR A 344 0.36 1.91 -1.04
N VAL A 345 0.97 2.03 -2.22
CA VAL A 345 0.25 2.15 -3.49
C VAL A 345 -0.57 0.89 -3.79
N VAL A 346 -0.01 -0.29 -3.52
CA VAL A 346 -0.71 -1.57 -3.68
C VAL A 346 -1.91 -1.67 -2.75
N ASP A 347 -1.73 -1.31 -1.47
CA ASP A 347 -2.80 -1.28 -0.48
C ASP A 347 -3.93 -0.30 -0.88
N LEU A 348 -3.57 0.92 -1.29
CA LEU A 348 -4.53 1.91 -1.78
C LEU A 348 -5.23 1.46 -3.06
N GLY A 349 -4.53 0.73 -3.94
CA GLY A 349 -5.11 0.08 -5.10
C GLY A 349 -6.20 -0.92 -4.71
N ALA A 350 -5.99 -1.72 -3.66
CA ALA A 350 -6.97 -2.70 -3.16
C ALA A 350 -8.20 -2.01 -2.56
N VAL A 351 -7.96 -0.96 -1.78
CA VAL A 351 -9.02 -0.11 -1.22
C VAL A 351 -9.83 0.57 -2.34
N ARG A 352 -9.15 1.09 -3.37
CA ARG A 352 -9.78 1.71 -4.53
C ARG A 352 -10.57 0.72 -5.37
N ALA A 353 -10.06 -0.48 -5.57
CA ALA A 353 -10.70 -1.56 -6.30
C ALA A 353 -12.03 -1.97 -5.66
N THR A 354 -12.04 -2.10 -4.33
CA THR A 354 -13.18 -2.64 -3.58
C THR A 354 -14.14 -1.57 -3.05
N GLY A 355 -13.68 -0.32 -2.91
CA GLY A 355 -14.44 0.74 -2.27
C GLY A 355 -14.57 0.59 -0.74
N ARG A 356 -13.75 -0.25 -0.12
CA ARG A 356 -13.79 -0.58 1.33
C ARG A 356 -12.49 -0.19 2.01
N VAL A 357 -12.58 0.42 3.19
CA VAL A 357 -11.42 0.92 3.94
C VAL A 357 -10.74 -0.18 4.74
N ASP A 358 -11.45 -1.23 5.10
CA ASP A 358 -11.04 -2.35 5.94
C ASP A 358 -10.48 -3.54 5.15
N VAL A 359 -10.13 -3.35 3.87
CA VAL A 359 -9.55 -4.42 3.06
C VAL A 359 -8.14 -4.75 3.49
N VAL A 360 -7.88 -6.05 3.62
CA VAL A 360 -6.56 -6.67 3.70
C VAL A 360 -6.32 -7.42 2.40
N LEU A 361 -5.20 -7.14 1.73
CA LEU A 361 -4.89 -7.73 0.43
C LEU A 361 -4.78 -9.26 0.48
N ALA A 362 -4.22 -9.81 1.56
CA ALA A 362 -4.06 -11.25 1.74
C ALA A 362 -5.43 -11.96 1.69
N ASP A 363 -6.39 -11.47 2.47
CA ASP A 363 -7.74 -12.03 2.52
C ASP A 363 -8.42 -11.98 1.14
N LEU A 364 -8.22 -10.90 0.38
CA LEU A 364 -8.78 -10.76 -0.96
C LEU A 364 -8.18 -11.77 -1.96
N LEU A 365 -6.89 -12.06 -1.85
CA LEU A 365 -6.20 -13.05 -2.69
C LEU A 365 -6.65 -14.48 -2.39
N ASP A 366 -7.08 -14.75 -1.15
CA ASP A 366 -7.62 -16.05 -0.75
C ASP A 366 -9.07 -16.24 -1.21
N GLU A 367 -9.86 -15.16 -1.29
CA GLU A 367 -11.29 -15.21 -1.64
C GLU A 367 -11.56 -15.29 -3.17
N LEU A 368 -10.68 -14.71 -4.00
CA LEU A 368 -10.96 -14.51 -5.43
C LEU A 368 -9.96 -15.21 -6.36
N PRO A 369 -10.40 -15.69 -7.55
CA PRO A 369 -9.50 -16.20 -8.57
C PRO A 369 -8.44 -15.17 -9.01
N PRO A 370 -7.16 -15.55 -9.22
CA PRO A 370 -6.08 -14.61 -9.55
C PRO A 370 -6.34 -13.72 -10.78
N ASP A 371 -7.08 -14.21 -11.77
CA ASP A 371 -7.42 -13.46 -12.99
C ASP A 371 -8.44 -12.34 -12.73
N GLN A 372 -9.43 -12.59 -11.88
CA GLN A 372 -10.40 -11.55 -11.48
C GLN A 372 -9.74 -10.48 -10.62
N VAL A 373 -8.84 -10.91 -9.72
CA VAL A 373 -8.03 -10.02 -8.91
C VAL A 373 -7.15 -9.13 -9.80
N GLY A 374 -6.48 -9.72 -10.80
CA GLY A 374 -5.64 -9.00 -11.75
C GLY A 374 -6.38 -7.89 -12.50
N ALA A 375 -7.55 -8.18 -13.10
CA ALA A 375 -8.31 -7.20 -13.87
C ALA A 375 -8.86 -6.05 -13.00
N MET A 376 -9.27 -6.36 -11.77
CA MET A 376 -9.74 -5.36 -10.81
C MET A 376 -8.59 -4.43 -10.37
N PHE A 377 -7.40 -4.98 -10.15
CA PHE A 377 -6.22 -4.20 -9.81
C PHE A 377 -5.73 -3.33 -10.95
N GLU A 378 -5.72 -3.84 -12.19
CA GLU A 378 -5.33 -3.07 -13.38
C GLU A 378 -6.13 -1.76 -13.49
N ALA A 379 -7.46 -1.83 -13.40
CA ALA A 379 -8.32 -0.65 -13.44
C ALA A 379 -8.09 0.31 -12.25
N ALA A 380 -7.72 -0.20 -11.08
CA ALA A 380 -7.44 0.63 -9.91
C ALA A 380 -6.09 1.35 -10.04
N PHE A 381 -5.04 0.68 -10.55
CA PHE A 381 -3.72 1.29 -10.75
C PHE A 381 -3.69 2.29 -11.91
N ASP A 382 -4.57 2.14 -12.89
CA ASP A 382 -4.78 3.12 -13.96
C ASP A 382 -5.50 4.40 -13.49
N ASP A 383 -6.19 4.37 -12.34
CA ASP A 383 -6.86 5.54 -11.77
C ASP A 383 -5.83 6.46 -11.09
N PRO A 384 -5.63 7.71 -11.57
CA PRO A 384 -4.64 8.63 -11.00
C PRO A 384 -4.88 8.94 -9.52
N ILE A 385 -6.07 8.67 -8.97
CA ILE A 385 -6.33 8.88 -7.54
C ILE A 385 -5.43 8.03 -6.65
N VAL A 386 -5.03 6.82 -7.06
CA VAL A 386 -4.25 5.92 -6.20
C VAL A 386 -2.85 6.49 -5.95
N LEU A 387 -2.15 6.84 -7.02
CA LEU A 387 -0.81 7.45 -6.93
C LEU A 387 -0.87 8.84 -6.30
N ASP A 388 -1.86 9.66 -6.66
CA ASP A 388 -2.01 11.01 -6.12
C ASP A 388 -2.31 11.02 -4.61
N ALA A 389 -3.16 10.10 -4.15
CA ALA A 389 -3.45 9.90 -2.73
C ALA A 389 -2.22 9.39 -1.97
N ALA A 390 -1.49 8.42 -2.53
CA ALA A 390 -0.23 7.95 -1.94
C ALA A 390 0.77 9.10 -1.76
N LEU A 391 0.96 9.92 -2.80
CA LEU A 391 1.87 11.06 -2.78
C LEU A 391 1.44 12.11 -1.73
N HIS A 392 0.21 12.61 -1.78
CA HIS A 392 -0.15 13.83 -1.05
C HIS A 392 -0.88 13.57 0.27
N GLU A 393 -1.78 12.59 0.31
CA GLU A 393 -2.47 12.17 1.54
C GLU A 393 -1.61 11.19 2.35
N GLY A 394 -0.85 10.31 1.68
CA GLY A 394 0.10 9.38 2.30
C GLY A 394 1.46 9.97 2.68
N GLY A 395 1.72 11.25 2.34
CA GLY A 395 2.95 11.96 2.72
C GLY A 395 4.19 11.64 1.88
N TRP A 396 4.08 10.75 0.89
CA TRP A 396 5.23 10.34 0.06
C TRP A 396 5.75 11.44 -0.87
N PHE A 397 4.96 12.47 -1.17
CA PHE A 397 5.41 13.64 -1.95
C PHE A 397 6.47 14.44 -1.20
N ASP A 398 6.36 14.57 0.13
CA ASP A 398 7.36 15.25 0.95
C ASP A 398 8.69 14.49 0.96
N VAL A 399 8.62 13.16 0.95
CA VAL A 399 9.78 12.27 0.82
C VAL A 399 10.42 12.45 -0.56
N PHE A 400 9.63 12.45 -1.64
CA PHE A 400 10.11 12.75 -2.99
C PHE A 400 10.82 14.11 -3.07
N VAL A 401 10.22 15.17 -2.50
CA VAL A 401 10.83 16.51 -2.50
C VAL A 401 12.16 16.48 -1.75
N ARG A 402 12.21 15.87 -0.55
CA ARG A 402 13.45 15.74 0.23
C ARG A 402 14.56 15.04 -0.54
N GLU A 403 14.23 13.94 -1.22
CA GLU A 403 15.22 13.07 -1.87
C GLU A 403 15.62 13.54 -3.27
N ARG A 404 14.72 14.17 -4.02
CA ARG A 404 14.90 14.45 -5.46
C ARG A 404 14.95 15.93 -5.81
N ALA A 405 14.45 16.84 -4.97
CA ALA A 405 14.51 18.28 -5.26
C ALA A 405 15.92 18.79 -5.62
N PRO A 406 17.03 18.35 -4.98
CA PRO A 406 18.38 18.80 -5.36
C PRO A 406 18.79 18.50 -6.82
N LEU A 407 18.11 17.55 -7.48
CA LEU A 407 18.32 17.24 -8.89
C LEU A 407 17.47 18.09 -9.83
N LEU A 408 16.31 18.56 -9.39
CA LEU A 408 15.36 19.27 -10.23
C LEU A 408 15.93 20.62 -10.70
N PRO A 409 15.53 21.15 -11.87
CA PRO A 409 15.74 22.55 -12.24
C PRO A 409 15.26 23.51 -11.14
N ASP A 410 15.97 24.63 -10.95
CA ASP A 410 15.69 25.59 -9.86
C ASP A 410 14.23 26.07 -9.83
N ASP A 411 13.59 26.23 -10.98
CA ASP A 411 12.18 26.65 -11.07
C ASP A 411 11.19 25.53 -10.74
N GLU A 412 11.50 24.28 -11.05
CA GLU A 412 10.74 23.10 -10.61
C GLU A 412 10.89 22.87 -9.11
N GLN A 413 12.08 23.12 -8.52
CA GLN A 413 12.28 23.05 -7.07
C GLN A 413 11.35 24.00 -6.31
N LEU A 414 11.24 25.24 -6.78
CA LEU A 414 10.30 26.22 -6.20
C LEU A 414 8.85 25.78 -6.38
N LEU A 415 8.54 25.14 -7.52
CA LEU A 415 7.19 24.69 -7.83
C LEU A 415 6.74 23.53 -6.93
N VAL A 416 7.57 22.49 -6.78
CA VAL A 416 7.24 21.35 -5.90
C VAL A 416 7.10 21.80 -4.45
N ALA A 417 7.90 22.77 -3.99
CA ALA A 417 7.75 23.35 -2.67
C ALA A 417 6.40 24.05 -2.48
N ALA A 418 5.88 24.71 -3.52
CA ALA A 418 4.53 25.28 -3.49
C ALA A 418 3.45 24.18 -3.48
N TRP A 419 3.66 23.09 -4.22
CA TRP A 419 2.72 21.95 -4.28
C TRP A 419 2.56 21.24 -2.93
N GLN A 420 3.59 21.20 -2.08
CA GLN A 420 3.50 20.63 -0.72
C GLN A 420 2.41 21.29 0.14
N THR A 421 2.07 22.54 -0.16
CA THR A 421 1.03 23.30 0.56
C THR A 421 -0.33 23.31 -0.14
N ALA A 422 -0.42 22.74 -1.34
CA ALA A 422 -1.66 22.72 -2.11
C ALA A 422 -2.53 21.55 -1.67
N GLU A 423 -3.65 21.84 -1.03
CA GLU A 423 -4.60 20.84 -0.57
C GLU A 423 -5.68 20.54 -1.62
N ARG A 424 -6.24 19.34 -1.54
CA ARG A 424 -7.41 18.96 -2.33
C ARG A 424 -8.64 19.67 -1.75
N SER A 425 -9.55 20.10 -2.62
CA SER A 425 -10.86 20.63 -2.20
C SER A 425 -11.97 20.26 -3.19
N VAL A 426 -13.20 20.56 -2.80
CA VAL A 426 -14.38 20.50 -3.67
C VAL A 426 -14.54 21.84 -4.38
N HIS A 427 -14.60 21.78 -5.70
CA HIS A 427 -14.64 22.94 -6.57
C HIS A 427 -15.92 22.96 -7.41
N GLU A 428 -16.60 24.10 -7.44
CA GLU A 428 -17.69 24.39 -8.37
C GLU A 428 -17.15 24.99 -9.67
N VAL A 429 -17.57 24.45 -10.80
CA VAL A 429 -17.28 25.02 -12.13
C VAL A 429 -18.14 26.25 -12.35
N VAL A 430 -17.54 27.44 -12.38
CA VAL A 430 -18.29 28.69 -12.53
C VAL A 430 -18.27 29.23 -13.95
N ALA A 431 -17.24 28.91 -14.73
CA ALA A 431 -17.10 29.28 -16.15
C ALA A 431 -16.04 28.38 -16.81
N PHE A 432 -16.03 28.28 -18.13
CA PHE A 432 -14.99 27.54 -18.86
C PHE A 432 -14.85 28.03 -20.31
N GLU A 433 -13.65 27.87 -20.86
CA GLU A 433 -13.38 28.00 -22.30
C GLU A 433 -13.06 26.62 -22.86
N HIS A 434 -13.86 26.20 -23.85
CA HIS A 434 -13.81 24.85 -24.40
C HIS A 434 -12.40 24.47 -24.90
N GLY A 435 -11.79 23.47 -24.25
CA GLY A 435 -10.46 22.94 -24.61
C GLY A 435 -9.28 23.81 -24.16
N ALA A 436 -9.49 24.81 -23.30
CA ALA A 436 -8.45 25.75 -22.87
C ALA A 436 -8.35 25.93 -21.34
N ASN A 437 -9.42 26.40 -20.70
CA ASN A 437 -9.41 26.73 -19.26
C ASN A 437 -10.77 26.41 -18.59
N ILE A 438 -10.72 26.28 -17.28
CA ILE A 438 -11.90 26.20 -16.40
C ILE A 438 -11.68 27.20 -15.27
N THR A 439 -12.72 27.93 -14.91
CA THR A 439 -12.75 28.74 -13.69
C THR A 439 -13.45 27.95 -12.59
N LEU A 440 -12.75 27.74 -11.48
CA LEU A 440 -13.19 26.95 -10.34
C LEU A 440 -13.37 27.83 -9.12
N ARG A 441 -14.48 27.64 -8.39
CA ARG A 441 -14.69 28.18 -7.05
C ARG A 441 -14.48 27.08 -6.03
N ASP A 442 -13.51 27.24 -5.15
CA ASP A 442 -13.33 26.37 -4.00
C ASP A 442 -14.47 26.58 -2.99
N LEU A 443 -15.19 25.51 -2.63
CA LEU A 443 -16.31 25.57 -1.70
C LEU A 443 -15.89 25.70 -0.23
N ALA A 444 -14.65 25.33 0.10
CA ALA A 444 -14.12 25.47 1.46
C ALA A 444 -13.75 26.93 1.78
N THR A 445 -13.08 27.59 0.83
CA THR A 445 -12.51 28.94 1.00
C THR A 445 -13.35 30.04 0.36
N GLY A 446 -14.09 29.71 -0.70
CA GLY A 446 -14.80 30.67 -1.56
C GLY A 446 -13.92 31.29 -2.65
N ASP A 447 -12.63 30.93 -2.72
CA ASP A 447 -11.70 31.49 -3.70
C ASP A 447 -12.05 31.04 -5.12
N VAL A 448 -11.83 31.94 -6.08
CA VAL A 448 -12.12 31.70 -7.50
C VAL A 448 -10.84 31.80 -8.29
N VAL A 449 -10.48 30.71 -8.96
CA VAL A 449 -9.22 30.57 -9.69
C VAL A 449 -9.48 30.08 -11.12
N GLU A 450 -8.75 30.68 -12.07
CA GLU A 450 -8.68 30.15 -13.43
C GLU A 450 -7.59 29.09 -13.50
N VAL A 451 -7.93 27.95 -14.10
CA VAL A 451 -7.09 26.77 -14.20
C VAL A 451 -6.94 26.42 -15.69
N ARG A 452 -5.69 26.22 -16.13
CA ARG A 452 -5.40 25.68 -17.46
C ARG A 452 -5.78 24.20 -17.47
N GLU A 453 -6.85 23.85 -18.18
CA GLU A 453 -7.36 22.49 -18.28
C GLU A 453 -7.98 22.30 -19.69
N ARG A 454 -7.53 21.28 -20.43
CA ARG A 454 -7.83 21.10 -21.87
C ARG A 454 -8.69 19.87 -22.19
N THR A 455 -8.94 19.01 -21.21
CA THR A 455 -9.63 17.73 -21.38
C THR A 455 -11.01 17.80 -20.75
N LEU A 456 -11.09 18.06 -19.44
CA LEU A 456 -12.33 18.26 -18.70
C LEU A 456 -13.14 19.46 -19.23
N SER A 457 -12.49 20.54 -19.67
CA SER A 457 -13.14 21.72 -20.26
C SER A 457 -13.93 21.43 -21.54
N LYS A 458 -13.76 20.23 -22.12
CA LYS A 458 -14.53 19.78 -23.28
C LYS A 458 -15.86 19.14 -22.92
N THR A 459 -16.01 18.66 -21.68
CA THR A 459 -17.16 17.86 -21.24
C THR A 459 -17.91 18.47 -20.06
N VAL A 460 -17.31 19.46 -19.38
CA VAL A 460 -17.83 20.07 -18.17
C VAL A 460 -19.01 21.01 -18.45
N SER A 461 -19.87 21.18 -17.44
CA SER A 461 -20.93 22.20 -17.40
C SER A 461 -20.78 23.11 -16.19
N GLU A 462 -21.32 24.32 -16.27
CA GLU A 462 -21.43 25.20 -15.09
C GLU A 462 -22.20 24.51 -13.95
N ARG A 463 -21.79 24.78 -12.72
CA ARG A 463 -22.31 24.21 -11.46
C ARG A 463 -22.01 22.74 -11.22
N GLU A 464 -21.30 22.06 -12.12
CA GLU A 464 -20.74 20.75 -11.80
C GLU A 464 -19.69 20.89 -10.70
N LEU A 465 -19.60 19.86 -9.86
CA LEU A 465 -18.70 19.83 -8.72
C LEU A 465 -17.64 18.76 -8.92
N TYR A 466 -16.38 19.11 -8.64
CA TYR A 466 -15.26 18.20 -8.74
C TYR A 466 -14.39 18.28 -7.50
N CYS A 467 -13.92 17.14 -7.03
CA CYS A 467 -12.85 17.08 -6.06
C CYS A 467 -11.53 17.05 -6.81
N ALA A 468 -10.67 18.05 -6.58
CA ALA A 468 -9.42 18.22 -7.33
C ALA A 468 -8.37 18.92 -6.47
N ARG A 469 -7.10 18.74 -6.81
CA ARG A 469 -5.99 19.54 -6.27
C ARG A 469 -5.59 20.59 -7.30
N VAL A 470 -5.85 21.85 -6.97
CA VAL A 470 -5.41 22.99 -7.80
C VAL A 470 -4.04 23.44 -7.31
N VAL A 471 -3.06 23.45 -8.21
CA VAL A 471 -1.67 23.78 -7.92
C VAL A 471 -1.20 24.94 -8.79
N PRO A 472 -0.26 25.78 -8.31
CA PRO A 472 0.42 26.74 -9.17
C PRO A 472 1.23 26.02 -10.25
N ASP A 473 1.38 26.63 -11.43
CA ASP A 473 2.18 26.08 -12.54
C ASP A 473 3.36 26.98 -12.97
N GLY A 474 3.60 28.04 -12.21
CA GLY A 474 4.60 29.08 -12.48
C GLY A 474 4.08 30.31 -13.22
N ALA A 475 2.89 30.25 -13.84
CA ALA A 475 2.26 31.39 -14.51
C ALA A 475 0.80 31.63 -14.09
N GLY A 476 0.10 30.56 -13.72
CA GLY A 476 -1.27 30.51 -13.22
C GLY A 476 -1.45 29.23 -12.41
N ASN A 477 -2.54 28.50 -12.67
CA ASN A 477 -2.87 27.27 -11.95
C ASN A 477 -3.23 26.12 -12.91
N GLN A 478 -2.99 24.90 -12.47
CA GLN A 478 -3.38 23.66 -13.13
C GLN A 478 -3.97 22.68 -12.10
N ILE A 479 -4.71 21.69 -12.57
CA ILE A 479 -5.12 20.56 -11.73
C ILE A 479 -4.03 19.49 -11.79
N LEU A 480 -3.66 18.96 -10.63
CA LEU A 480 -2.71 17.88 -10.47
C LEU A 480 -3.42 16.61 -9.98
N GLY A 481 -3.00 15.45 -10.50
CA GLY A 481 -3.37 14.15 -9.96
C GLY A 481 -4.82 13.71 -10.23
N GLY A 482 -5.38 12.97 -9.28
CA GLY A 482 -6.70 12.35 -9.37
C GLY A 482 -7.82 13.37 -9.23
N VAL A 483 -8.80 13.30 -10.13
CA VAL A 483 -9.98 14.18 -10.15
C VAL A 483 -11.21 13.31 -10.25
N PHE A 484 -12.21 13.57 -9.40
CA PHE A 484 -13.48 12.86 -9.45
C PHE A 484 -14.67 13.79 -9.26
N PRO A 485 -15.83 13.49 -9.89
CA PRO A 485 -17.02 14.29 -9.74
C PRO A 485 -17.63 14.13 -8.34
N VAL A 486 -18.19 15.22 -7.82
CA VAL A 486 -18.92 15.24 -6.54
C VAL A 486 -20.41 15.35 -6.83
N ARG A 487 -21.19 14.36 -6.36
CA ARG A 487 -22.65 14.39 -6.53
C ARG A 487 -23.25 15.50 -5.66
N PRO A 488 -24.27 16.24 -6.14
CA PRO A 488 -25.00 17.19 -5.32
C PRO A 488 -25.49 16.55 -4.01
N GLY A 489 -25.33 17.26 -2.89
CA GLY A 489 -25.66 16.76 -1.55
C GLY A 489 -24.56 15.94 -0.87
N LYS A 490 -23.43 15.68 -1.55
CA LYS A 490 -22.25 15.02 -0.97
C LYS A 490 -21.08 15.98 -0.70
N GLU A 491 -21.26 17.29 -0.92
CA GLU A 491 -20.20 18.29 -0.83
C GLU A 491 -19.54 18.31 0.54
N GLN A 492 -20.34 18.34 1.61
CA GLN A 492 -19.82 18.36 2.98
C GLN A 492 -19.07 17.07 3.34
N ALA A 493 -19.52 15.91 2.84
CA ALA A 493 -18.84 14.65 3.07
C ALA A 493 -17.47 14.62 2.38
N VAL A 494 -17.38 15.10 1.13
CA VAL A 494 -16.12 15.15 0.39
C VAL A 494 -15.19 16.27 0.92
N LEU A 495 -15.74 17.38 1.41
CA LEU A 495 -14.94 18.41 2.09
C LEU A 495 -14.33 17.88 3.38
N GLU A 496 -15.09 17.13 4.19
CA GLU A 496 -14.54 16.49 5.38
C GLU A 496 -13.49 15.45 5.01
N LEU A 497 -13.71 14.67 3.95
CA LEU A 497 -12.71 13.75 3.41
C LEU A 497 -11.40 14.46 3.04
N CYS A 498 -11.49 15.61 2.35
CA CYS A 498 -10.32 16.44 2.02
C CYS A 498 -9.61 16.97 3.28
N ARG A 499 -10.36 17.28 4.34
CA ARG A 499 -9.83 17.79 5.61
C ARG A 499 -9.15 16.71 6.45
N VAL A 500 -9.70 15.50 6.48
CA VAL A 500 -9.14 14.34 7.21
C VAL A 500 -7.82 13.89 6.61
N ARG A 501 -7.67 14.01 5.28
CA ARG A 501 -6.44 13.68 4.53
C ARG A 501 -5.97 12.23 4.69
N ASP A 502 -6.92 11.30 4.82
CA ASP A 502 -6.62 9.88 4.85
C ASP A 502 -6.76 9.27 3.44
N ALA A 503 -5.66 8.70 2.94
CA ALA A 503 -5.59 8.16 1.59
C ALA A 503 -6.53 6.95 1.38
N ARG A 504 -6.74 6.11 2.40
CA ARG A 504 -7.63 4.94 2.31
C ARG A 504 -9.08 5.38 2.19
N PHE A 505 -9.53 6.31 3.03
CA PHE A 505 -10.89 6.85 2.91
C PHE A 505 -11.12 7.50 1.53
N LEU A 506 -10.10 8.18 0.99
CA LEU A 506 -10.20 8.81 -0.33
C LEU A 506 -10.33 7.78 -1.45
N CYS A 507 -9.45 6.78 -1.48
CA CYS A 507 -9.49 5.69 -2.44
C CYS A 507 -10.79 4.88 -2.33
N ALA A 508 -11.29 4.62 -1.11
CA ALA A 508 -12.54 3.91 -0.89
C ALA A 508 -13.74 4.70 -1.44
N TRP A 509 -13.78 6.02 -1.20
CA TRP A 509 -14.82 6.89 -1.74
C TRP A 509 -14.87 6.83 -3.27
N VAL A 510 -13.70 6.95 -3.91
CA VAL A 510 -13.63 6.86 -5.38
C VAL A 510 -13.98 5.45 -5.86
N GLY A 511 -13.60 4.41 -5.13
CA GLY A 511 -14.06 3.03 -5.37
C GLY A 511 -15.57 2.91 -5.43
N GLN A 512 -16.28 3.50 -4.46
CA GLN A 512 -17.74 3.51 -4.41
C GLN A 512 -18.41 4.34 -5.51
N LEU A 513 -17.72 5.33 -6.08
CA LEU A 513 -18.26 6.12 -7.20
C LEU A 513 -18.38 5.30 -8.49
N TYR A 514 -17.44 4.38 -8.72
CA TYR A 514 -17.36 3.55 -9.92
C TYR A 514 -17.83 2.11 -9.70
N GLY A 515 -18.00 1.70 -8.44
CA GLY A 515 -18.57 0.40 -8.07
C GLY A 515 -20.07 0.29 -8.39
N PRO A 516 -20.61 -0.94 -8.43
CA PRO A 516 -22.05 -1.14 -8.55
C PRO A 516 -22.79 -0.42 -7.41
N PRO A 517 -23.94 0.20 -7.68
CA PRO A 517 -24.67 0.94 -6.66
C PRO A 517 -25.04 0.01 -5.51
N THR A 518 -24.52 0.30 -4.32
CA THR A 518 -24.96 -0.34 -3.09
C THR A 518 -26.35 0.17 -2.78
N ILE A 519 -27.35 -0.73 -2.84
CA ILE A 519 -28.68 -0.43 -2.35
C ILE A 519 -28.59 -0.47 -0.83
N GLU A 520 -28.36 0.69 -0.20
CA GLU A 520 -28.64 0.84 1.22
C GLU A 520 -30.16 0.77 1.38
N SER A 521 -30.69 -0.43 1.64
CA SER A 521 -32.06 -0.56 2.13
C SER A 521 -32.13 0.20 3.44
N THR A 522 -32.87 1.31 3.46
CA THR A 522 -33.24 1.92 4.73
C THR A 522 -34.05 0.86 5.48
N PRO A 523 -33.60 0.35 6.64
CA PRO A 523 -34.33 -0.69 7.35
C PRO A 523 -35.73 -0.16 7.69
N GLY A 524 -36.77 -0.91 7.34
CA GLY A 524 -38.12 -0.62 7.83
C GLY A 524 -39.30 -0.73 6.86
N LEU A 525 -39.12 -1.03 5.56
CA LEU A 525 -40.26 -1.34 4.68
C LEU A 525 -40.27 -2.78 4.18
N ILE A 526 -39.16 -3.27 3.62
CA ILE A 526 -39.05 -4.67 3.19
C ILE A 526 -38.99 -5.61 4.40
N ASP A 527 -38.25 -5.22 5.46
CA ASP A 527 -38.18 -5.97 6.72
C ASP A 527 -39.53 -6.11 7.44
N SER A 528 -40.50 -5.26 7.11
CA SER A 528 -41.87 -5.34 7.66
C SER A 528 -42.79 -6.28 6.90
N MET A 529 -42.37 -6.75 5.71
CA MET A 529 -43.16 -7.64 4.87
C MET A 529 -42.98 -9.12 5.21
N PHE A 530 -41.88 -9.48 5.87
CA PHE A 530 -41.53 -10.86 6.22
C PHE A 530 -41.12 -10.96 7.69
N ASP A 531 -41.49 -12.06 8.32
CA ASP A 531 -41.06 -12.41 9.67
C ASP A 531 -39.67 -13.04 9.59
N PHE A 532 -38.65 -12.20 9.73
CA PHE A 532 -37.24 -12.61 9.67
C PHE A 532 -36.79 -13.41 10.90
N GLU A 533 -37.46 -13.29 12.06
CA GLU A 533 -37.18 -14.19 13.20
C GLU A 533 -37.56 -15.63 12.84
N GLN A 534 -38.66 -15.81 12.10
CA GLN A 534 -39.10 -17.11 11.65
C GLN A 534 -38.18 -17.70 10.57
N VAL A 535 -37.65 -16.86 9.67
CA VAL A 535 -36.63 -17.25 8.68
C VAL A 535 -35.33 -17.67 9.38
N GLN A 536 -34.85 -16.87 10.33
CA GLN A 536 -33.67 -17.18 11.14
C GLN A 536 -33.82 -18.53 11.85
N ALA A 537 -34.97 -18.78 12.49
CA ALA A 537 -35.26 -20.05 13.16
C ALA A 537 -35.32 -21.25 12.20
N VAL A 538 -35.61 -21.05 10.91
CA VAL A 538 -35.52 -22.11 9.88
C VAL A 538 -34.05 -22.41 9.56
N ILE A 539 -33.22 -21.38 9.41
CA ILE A 539 -31.78 -21.53 9.13
C ILE A 539 -31.09 -22.23 10.30
N GLU A 540 -31.36 -21.82 11.54
CA GLU A 540 -30.78 -22.44 12.75
C GLU A 540 -31.11 -23.93 12.89
N ARG A 541 -32.28 -24.36 12.38
CA ARG A 541 -32.69 -25.77 12.39
C ARG A 541 -31.91 -26.65 11.41
N LEU A 542 -31.20 -26.08 10.44
CA LEU A 542 -30.32 -26.83 9.52
C LEU A 542 -29.03 -27.30 10.21
N GLY A 543 -28.65 -26.68 11.34
CA GLY A 543 -27.46 -27.02 12.12
C GLY A 543 -26.17 -26.36 11.62
N GLU A 544 -25.16 -26.32 12.48
CA GLU A 544 -23.84 -25.78 12.15
C GLU A 544 -23.15 -26.66 11.09
N GLY A 545 -22.84 -26.08 9.93
CA GLY A 545 -22.20 -26.77 8.79
C GLY A 545 -23.07 -26.98 7.55
N ALA A 546 -24.29 -26.41 7.50
CA ALA A 546 -25.09 -26.39 6.27
C ALA A 546 -24.40 -25.59 5.16
N ASP A 547 -24.44 -26.10 3.92
CA ASP A 547 -23.91 -25.38 2.76
C ASP A 547 -24.84 -24.24 2.32
N GLN A 548 -24.30 -23.32 1.51
CA GLN A 548 -25.02 -22.13 1.05
C GLN A 548 -26.27 -22.50 0.24
N ASP A 549 -26.22 -23.57 -0.55
CA ASP A 549 -27.35 -24.01 -1.38
C ASP A 549 -28.53 -24.47 -0.52
N ALA A 550 -28.27 -25.19 0.58
CA ALA A 550 -29.28 -25.64 1.53
C ALA A 550 -29.89 -24.46 2.32
N ILE A 551 -29.06 -23.49 2.72
CA ILE A 551 -29.53 -22.27 3.39
C ILE A 551 -30.44 -21.48 2.45
N ASP A 552 -30.01 -21.24 1.21
CA ASP A 552 -30.78 -20.48 0.25
C ASP A 552 -32.10 -21.20 -0.10
N ALA A 553 -32.10 -22.53 -0.21
CA ALA A 553 -33.32 -23.32 -0.47
C ALA A 553 -34.33 -23.22 0.68
N ALA A 554 -33.85 -23.24 1.92
CA ALA A 554 -34.70 -23.11 3.11
C ALA A 554 -35.28 -21.70 3.25
N MET A 555 -34.47 -20.67 3.01
CA MET A 555 -34.92 -19.28 2.97
C MET A 555 -35.99 -19.07 1.89
N ARG A 556 -35.75 -19.57 0.66
CA ARG A 556 -36.72 -19.48 -0.44
C ARG A 556 -38.07 -20.11 -0.07
N THR A 557 -38.04 -21.29 0.54
CA THR A 557 -39.25 -22.01 0.95
C THR A 557 -40.04 -21.22 2.00
N GLU A 558 -39.35 -20.67 3.00
CA GLU A 558 -39.99 -19.91 4.07
C GLU A 558 -40.55 -18.57 3.58
N PHE A 559 -39.82 -17.83 2.74
CA PHE A 559 -40.33 -16.61 2.12
C PHE A 559 -41.56 -16.88 1.24
N GLY A 560 -41.54 -17.95 0.44
CA GLY A 560 -42.69 -18.36 -0.37
C GLY A 560 -43.92 -18.67 0.49
N ARG A 561 -43.73 -19.36 1.63
CA ARG A 561 -44.81 -19.65 2.58
C ARG A 561 -45.42 -18.38 3.16
N GLN A 562 -44.60 -17.42 3.57
CA GLN A 562 -45.07 -16.15 4.13
C GLN A 562 -45.81 -15.30 3.09
N ALA A 563 -45.26 -15.18 1.87
CA ALA A 563 -45.90 -14.47 0.77
C ALA A 563 -47.27 -15.08 0.41
N MET A 564 -47.36 -16.41 0.36
CA MET A 564 -48.60 -17.13 0.12
C MET A 564 -49.65 -16.89 1.21
N ALA A 565 -49.24 -16.89 2.49
CA ALA A 565 -50.14 -16.62 3.61
C ALA A 565 -50.76 -15.22 3.52
N VAL A 566 -49.96 -14.21 3.16
CA VAL A 566 -50.45 -12.83 2.95
C VAL A 566 -51.40 -12.76 1.75
N TRP A 567 -51.05 -13.40 0.62
CA TRP A 567 -51.86 -13.35 -0.60
C TRP A 567 -53.26 -13.94 -0.41
N LEU A 568 -53.42 -14.97 0.43
CA LEU A 568 -54.71 -15.58 0.74
C LEU A 568 -55.72 -14.60 1.36
N ASP A 569 -55.22 -13.53 2.00
CA ASP A 569 -56.00 -12.52 2.70
C ASP A 569 -55.95 -11.14 2.01
N GLU A 570 -55.33 -11.04 0.81
CA GLU A 570 -55.26 -9.81 0.01
C GLU A 570 -56.39 -9.76 -1.04
N GLU A 571 -56.98 -8.59 -1.28
CA GLU A 571 -58.01 -8.40 -2.31
C GLU A 571 -57.41 -8.57 -3.72
N VAL A 572 -57.85 -9.60 -4.47
CA VAL A 572 -57.32 -9.87 -5.81
C VAL A 572 -58.25 -9.28 -6.88
N PRO A 573 -57.76 -8.36 -7.74
CA PRO A 573 -58.59 -7.75 -8.78
C PRO A 573 -59.23 -8.75 -9.75
N ALA A 574 -58.51 -9.83 -10.07
CA ALA A 574 -59.00 -10.91 -10.94
C ALA A 574 -60.19 -11.69 -10.36
N LEU A 575 -60.39 -11.64 -9.03
CA LEU A 575 -61.52 -12.24 -8.32
C LEU A 575 -62.65 -11.22 -8.06
N GLY A 576 -62.54 -10.02 -8.63
CA GLY A 576 -63.48 -8.91 -8.41
C GLY A 576 -63.25 -8.18 -7.10
N GLY A 577 -61.98 -8.07 -6.66
CA GLY A 577 -61.58 -7.31 -5.47
C GLY A 577 -61.97 -7.98 -4.15
N VAL A 578 -62.03 -9.32 -4.13
CA VAL A 578 -62.19 -10.11 -2.89
C VAL A 578 -60.96 -10.97 -2.69
N THR A 579 -60.76 -11.45 -1.48
CA THR A 579 -59.65 -12.34 -1.14
C THR A 579 -59.84 -13.74 -1.74
N PRO A 580 -58.76 -14.50 -1.97
CA PRO A 580 -58.85 -15.91 -2.37
C PRO A 580 -59.72 -16.74 -1.43
N ARG A 581 -59.64 -16.53 -0.10
CA ARG A 581 -60.48 -17.24 0.89
C ARG A 581 -61.97 -16.94 0.71
N GLU A 582 -62.33 -15.67 0.49
CA GLU A 582 -63.72 -15.28 0.23
C GLU A 582 -64.23 -15.83 -1.11
N ALA A 583 -63.39 -15.81 -2.15
CA ALA A 583 -63.74 -16.37 -3.46
C ALA A 583 -63.93 -17.89 -3.42
N ALA A 584 -63.19 -18.61 -2.56
CA ALA A 584 -63.38 -20.05 -2.36
C ALA A 584 -64.71 -20.37 -1.65
N ALA A 585 -65.14 -19.49 -0.73
CA ALA A 585 -66.39 -19.64 0.02
C ALA A 585 -67.64 -19.18 -0.77
N ASP A 586 -67.50 -18.39 -1.84
CA ASP A 586 -68.58 -17.91 -2.70
C ASP A 586 -68.79 -18.86 -3.92
N PRO A 587 -69.91 -19.59 -4.00
CA PRO A 587 -70.20 -20.51 -5.12
C PRO A 587 -70.21 -19.84 -6.50
N THR A 588 -70.44 -18.53 -6.58
CA THR A 588 -70.48 -17.79 -7.85
C THR A 588 -69.09 -17.32 -8.33
N ARG A 589 -68.08 -17.33 -7.44
CA ARG A 589 -66.70 -16.89 -7.71
C ARG A 589 -65.68 -18.03 -7.67
N ARG A 590 -66.04 -19.18 -7.11
CA ARG A 590 -65.19 -20.39 -7.08
C ARG A 590 -64.65 -20.78 -8.47
N ASP A 591 -65.48 -20.70 -9.51
CA ASP A 591 -65.06 -20.96 -10.91
C ASP A 591 -64.02 -19.96 -11.44
N GLN A 592 -63.97 -18.74 -10.90
CA GLN A 592 -62.97 -17.73 -11.27
C GLN A 592 -61.65 -17.98 -10.53
N LEU A 593 -61.73 -18.34 -9.24
CA LEU A 593 -60.58 -18.73 -8.44
C LEU A 593 -59.90 -20.00 -8.98
N GLU A 594 -60.67 -21.02 -9.37
CA GLU A 594 -60.11 -22.23 -9.98
C GLU A 594 -59.40 -21.95 -11.31
N ARG A 595 -59.94 -21.01 -12.11
CA ARG A 595 -59.28 -20.56 -13.34
C ARG A 595 -57.98 -19.82 -13.07
N LEU A 596 -57.96 -18.96 -12.06
CA LEU A 596 -56.77 -18.22 -11.63
C LEU A 596 -55.67 -19.18 -11.14
N LEU A 597 -56.00 -20.14 -10.28
CA LEU A 597 -55.05 -21.15 -9.79
C LEU A 597 -54.52 -22.03 -10.94
N ALA A 598 -55.38 -22.40 -11.90
CA ALA A 598 -54.95 -23.15 -13.08
C ALA A 598 -54.03 -22.32 -14.01
N GLU A 599 -54.20 -21.00 -14.05
CA GLU A 599 -53.31 -20.10 -14.78
C GLU A 599 -51.97 -19.92 -14.09
N LEU A 600 -51.97 -19.77 -12.76
CA LEU A 600 -50.74 -19.74 -11.97
C LEU A 600 -49.91 -21.00 -12.19
N ARG A 601 -50.53 -22.19 -12.10
CA ARG A 601 -49.83 -23.47 -12.38
C ARG A 601 -49.20 -23.50 -13.78
N ARG A 602 -49.93 -23.09 -14.82
CA ARG A 602 -49.40 -23.04 -16.19
C ARG A 602 -48.22 -22.07 -16.35
N ASN A 603 -48.25 -20.95 -15.62
CA ASN A 603 -47.15 -19.99 -15.64
C ASN A 603 -45.92 -20.52 -14.91
N GLN A 604 -46.11 -21.26 -13.80
CA GLN A 604 -45.01 -21.92 -13.09
C GLN A 604 -44.35 -22.98 -13.97
N GLU A 605 -45.12 -23.88 -14.57
CA GLU A 605 -44.61 -24.93 -15.48
C GLU A 605 -43.82 -24.34 -16.67
N ARG A 606 -44.16 -23.13 -17.12
CA ARG A 606 -43.42 -22.40 -18.16
C ARG A 606 -42.12 -21.78 -17.66
N SER A 607 -42.12 -21.20 -16.47
CA SER A 607 -40.93 -20.59 -15.86
C SER A 607 -39.90 -21.63 -15.47
N SER A 608 -40.32 -22.79 -14.93
CA SER A 608 -39.43 -23.90 -14.55
C SER A 608 -38.76 -24.60 -15.74
N ALA A 609 -39.30 -24.43 -16.96
CA ALA A 609 -38.76 -25.02 -18.18
C ALA A 609 -37.71 -24.14 -18.89
N ALA A 610 -37.53 -22.89 -18.45
CA ALA A 610 -36.48 -22.01 -18.92
C ALA A 610 -35.24 -22.15 -18.02
N ASP A 611 -34.09 -22.42 -18.62
CA ASP A 611 -32.81 -22.54 -17.90
C ASP A 611 -32.51 -21.21 -17.18
N GLY A 612 -32.43 -21.23 -15.84
CA GLY A 612 -32.29 -20.02 -15.00
C GLY A 612 -33.60 -19.27 -14.66
N GLY A 613 -34.77 -19.90 -14.82
CA GLY A 613 -36.06 -19.32 -14.45
C GLY A 613 -36.21 -19.07 -12.94
N LEU A 614 -36.85 -17.96 -12.56
CA LEU A 614 -37.24 -17.66 -11.18
C LEU A 614 -38.15 -18.77 -10.63
N ASP A 615 -37.81 -19.31 -9.46
CA ASP A 615 -38.61 -20.30 -8.77
C ASP A 615 -40.01 -19.75 -8.42
N PRO A 616 -41.05 -20.60 -8.40
CA PRO A 616 -42.42 -20.15 -8.23
C PRO A 616 -42.66 -19.57 -6.83
N LEU A 617 -43.09 -18.30 -6.78
CA LEU A 617 -43.46 -17.57 -5.54
C LEU A 617 -44.60 -18.21 -4.71
N TYR A 618 -45.37 -19.14 -5.28
CA TYR A 618 -46.52 -19.75 -4.63
C TYR A 618 -46.55 -21.26 -4.89
N ASP A 619 -46.82 -22.09 -3.88
CA ASP A 619 -47.16 -23.50 -4.11
C ASP A 619 -48.67 -23.61 -4.42
N VAL A 620 -49.02 -23.92 -5.67
CA VAL A 620 -50.44 -23.99 -6.09
C VAL A 620 -51.16 -25.18 -5.45
N ASP A 621 -50.47 -26.29 -5.18
CA ASP A 621 -51.09 -27.43 -4.48
C ASP A 621 -51.36 -27.09 -3.01
N GLU A 622 -50.48 -26.32 -2.38
CA GLU A 622 -50.71 -25.80 -1.04
C GLU A 622 -51.85 -24.77 -0.98
N LEU A 623 -51.90 -23.84 -1.94
CA LEU A 623 -53.01 -22.89 -2.06
C LEU A 623 -54.36 -23.62 -2.17
N ARG A 624 -54.44 -24.70 -2.95
CA ARG A 624 -55.69 -25.48 -3.08
C ARG A 624 -56.11 -26.15 -1.78
N ARG A 625 -55.15 -26.73 -1.04
CA ARG A 625 -55.36 -27.27 0.31
C ARG A 625 -55.91 -26.23 1.27
N GLU A 626 -55.25 -25.08 1.36
CA GLU A 626 -55.63 -23.98 2.26
C GLU A 626 -57.01 -23.36 1.92
N LEU A 627 -57.39 -23.38 0.64
CA LEU A 627 -58.66 -22.87 0.16
C LEU A 627 -59.79 -23.92 0.20
N GLY A 628 -59.52 -25.17 0.60
CA GLY A 628 -60.51 -26.25 0.63
C GLY A 628 -61.05 -26.62 -0.76
N LEU A 629 -60.17 -26.55 -1.78
CA LEU A 629 -60.49 -26.77 -3.19
C LEU A 629 -60.01 -28.14 -3.71
N ASP A 630 -59.53 -29.01 -2.82
CA ASP A 630 -59.05 -30.34 -3.15
C ASP A 630 -60.15 -31.31 -3.62
#